data_AF-A0AA88MNC8-F1
#
_entry.id   AF-A0AA88MNC8-F1
#
_cell.length_a   1.000
_cell.length_b   1.000
_cell.length_c   1.000
_cell.angle_alpha   90.00
_cell.angle_beta   90.00
_cell.angle_gamma   90.00
#
_symmetry.space_group_name_H-M   'P 1'
#
loop_
_entity.id
_entity.type
_entity.pdbx_description
1 polymer ?
#
loop_
_entity_poly.entity_id
_entity_poly.type
_entity_poly.pdbx_seq_one_letter_code
_entity_poly.pdbx_strand_id
1 'polypeptide(L)'
;MENRRGRGNCRGSLKEVNMKNRDTTETGGDVHESRNGSVELKGRLRLRKKAEVTLLISHLSSSVAEPHLSSYLYFLFAPTLIYRDSYPRNPCVRWSYVTTQFLQVLGCLFYAYYVFVRLCIPQFHSVNMQLFNLRVMVLCIFNSILPGALILFLAFFAFLHCWLNAFAEMLRFGDRMFYRDWWNSTSFANYYRTWNVVVHDWLYSYVYRDFLWLTQKRFRATAMFVVFTVSAVVHEYVLAVCFGFFYPVLFCLFMCFGMMFNFILHDRRTGAVWNIIVWTALFLGLAVLLCLYSQEWYAQKYCPLEEPSFVDLLKPRSWTCSVRSSRAAGDA
;
A
#
# COMPACT_ATOMS: atom_id res chain seq x y z
N MET A 1 18.51 48.43 11.84
CA MET A 1 17.46 48.32 12.87
C MET A 1 16.12 48.42 12.14
N GLU A 2 15.15 47.53 12.21
CA GLU A 2 14.97 46.26 12.90
C GLU A 2 13.80 45.57 12.18
N ASN A 3 14.08 44.43 11.55
CA ASN A 3 13.10 43.59 10.85
C ASN A 3 12.74 42.43 11.78
N ARG A 4 11.66 42.57 12.57
CA ARG A 4 11.06 41.49 13.36
C ARG A 4 9.59 41.78 13.64
N ARG A 5 8.68 40.98 13.07
CA ARG A 5 7.49 40.42 13.74
C ARG A 5 6.68 39.58 12.75
N GLY A 6 6.52 38.29 13.06
CA GLY A 6 5.73 37.37 12.25
C GLY A 6 6.08 35.89 12.34
N ARG A 7 6.91 35.43 13.30
CA ARG A 7 6.99 34.00 13.63
C ARG A 7 5.84 33.65 14.57
N GLY A 8 4.70 33.24 13.99
CA GLY A 8 3.61 32.62 14.73
C GLY A 8 4.07 31.30 15.35
N ASN A 9 4.06 31.26 16.68
CA ASN A 9 4.47 30.12 17.50
C ASN A 9 3.48 28.96 17.33
N CYS A 10 3.88 27.87 16.66
CA CYS A 10 3.04 26.71 16.36
C CYS A 10 3.25 25.57 17.39
N ARG A 11 2.89 25.79 18.66
CA ARG A 11 2.85 24.73 19.68
C ARG A 11 1.59 24.86 20.53
N GLY A 12 0.66 23.92 20.36
CA GLY A 12 -0.59 23.83 21.12
C GLY A 12 -0.98 22.37 21.35
N SER A 13 -1.10 22.01 22.63
CA SER A 13 -1.26 20.67 23.21
C SER A 13 -2.68 20.09 23.03
N LEU A 14 -2.80 18.79 22.71
CA LEU A 14 -4.05 18.03 22.80
C LEU A 14 -4.30 17.65 24.28
N LYS A 15 -5.49 17.96 24.81
CA LYS A 15 -6.00 17.40 26.08
C LYS A 15 -7.04 16.33 25.76
N GLU A 16 -6.81 15.13 26.27
CA GLU A 16 -7.79 14.03 26.29
C GLU A 16 -8.89 14.28 27.34
N VAL A 17 -10.13 14.03 26.95
CA VAL A 17 -11.32 14.03 27.82
C VAL A 17 -11.70 12.58 28.06
N ASN A 18 -11.71 12.15 29.32
CA ASN A 18 -12.06 10.78 29.72
C ASN A 18 -13.49 10.76 30.29
N MET A 19 -14.39 9.99 29.67
CA MET A 19 -15.80 9.89 30.02
C MET A 19 -16.05 8.53 30.71
N LYS A 20 -16.40 8.56 32.00
CA LYS A 20 -16.65 7.38 32.85
C LYS A 20 -18.14 7.06 32.84
N ASN A 21 -18.49 5.85 32.38
CA ASN A 21 -19.86 5.34 32.32
C ASN A 21 -20.37 4.83 33.68
N ARG A 22 -21.69 4.96 33.83
CA ARG A 22 -22.60 4.53 34.91
C ARG A 22 -22.84 3.02 34.86
N ASP A 23 -22.93 2.38 36.03
CA ASP A 23 -23.52 1.05 36.20
C ASP A 23 -24.96 1.14 36.72
N THR A 24 -25.76 0.21 36.21
CA THR A 24 -27.19 -0.04 36.42
C THR A 24 -27.46 -0.97 37.59
N THR A 25 -28.58 -0.76 38.29
CA THR A 25 -29.26 -1.78 39.08
C THR A 25 -30.77 -1.62 38.91
N GLU A 26 -31.44 -2.63 38.36
CA GLU A 26 -32.90 -2.79 38.39
C GLU A 26 -33.22 -4.16 39.01
N THR A 27 -34.08 -4.13 40.01
CA THR A 27 -34.68 -5.28 40.70
C THR A 27 -36.03 -5.62 40.08
N GLY A 28 -36.31 -6.92 40.00
CA GLY A 28 -37.45 -7.51 39.28
C GLY A 28 -38.84 -7.38 39.93
N GLY A 29 -39.83 -7.82 39.15
CA GLY A 29 -41.21 -8.06 39.55
C GLY A 29 -41.99 -8.73 38.42
N ASP A 30 -42.50 -9.94 38.68
CA ASP A 30 -43.39 -10.75 37.83
C ASP A 30 -44.85 -10.27 37.93
N VAL A 31 -45.61 -10.27 36.81
CA VAL A 31 -47.07 -10.56 36.79
C VAL A 31 -47.51 -11.12 35.42
N HIS A 32 -48.34 -12.18 35.49
CA HIS A 32 -49.07 -12.89 34.43
C HIS A 32 -50.20 -12.05 33.78
N GLU A 33 -50.35 -11.98 32.43
CA GLU A 33 -51.69 -11.88 31.79
C GLU A 33 -51.79 -12.18 30.27
N SER A 34 -52.78 -13.03 29.94
CA SER A 34 -53.62 -13.22 28.73
C SER A 34 -53.08 -13.27 27.28
N ARG A 35 -53.42 -14.37 26.60
CA ARG A 35 -53.01 -14.79 25.24
C ARG A 35 -53.70 -14.04 24.08
N ASN A 36 -54.73 -13.22 24.35
CA ASN A 36 -55.47 -12.45 23.32
C ASN A 36 -54.89 -11.05 23.05
N GLY A 37 -54.09 -10.49 23.96
CA GLY A 37 -53.35 -9.24 23.73
C GLY A 37 -52.14 -9.41 22.81
N SER A 38 -51.65 -10.63 22.61
CA SER A 38 -50.40 -10.90 21.88
C SER A 38 -50.48 -10.61 20.38
N VAL A 39 -51.66 -10.74 19.77
CA VAL A 39 -51.87 -10.47 18.33
C VAL A 39 -51.97 -8.97 18.07
N GLU A 40 -52.73 -8.25 18.90
CA GLU A 40 -52.87 -6.79 18.79
C GLU A 40 -51.56 -6.08 19.18
N LEU A 41 -50.87 -6.57 20.22
CA LEU A 41 -49.55 -6.08 20.61
C LEU A 41 -48.52 -6.34 19.50
N LYS A 42 -48.54 -7.49 18.82
CA LYS A 42 -47.68 -7.76 17.64
C LYS A 42 -47.99 -6.82 16.48
N GLY A 43 -49.28 -6.50 16.24
CA GLY A 43 -49.70 -5.53 15.23
C GLY A 43 -49.18 -4.12 15.54
N ARG A 44 -49.37 -3.66 16.79
CA ARG A 44 -48.87 -2.36 17.27
C ARG A 44 -47.33 -2.30 17.33
N LEU A 45 -46.64 -3.40 17.66
CA LEU A 45 -45.17 -3.49 17.59
C LEU A 45 -44.67 -3.42 16.15
N ARG A 46 -45.36 -4.05 15.20
CA ARG A 46 -45.01 -3.98 13.77
C ARG A 46 -45.26 -2.58 13.21
N LEU A 47 -46.34 -1.91 13.61
CA LEU A 47 -46.61 -0.52 13.22
C LEU A 47 -45.63 0.46 13.86
N ARG A 48 -45.25 0.26 15.13
CA ARG A 48 -44.17 1.03 15.79
C ARG A 48 -42.82 0.79 15.12
N LYS A 49 -42.45 -0.46 14.84
CA LYS A 49 -41.22 -0.77 14.11
C LYS A 49 -41.22 -0.21 12.70
N LYS A 50 -42.35 -0.25 11.99
CA LYS A 50 -42.48 0.39 10.67
C LYS A 50 -42.36 1.90 10.78
N ALA A 51 -43.01 2.53 11.75
CA ALA A 51 -42.91 3.98 11.98
C ALA A 51 -41.48 4.39 12.39
N GLU A 52 -40.80 3.63 13.26
CA GLU A 52 -39.40 3.83 13.62
C GLU A 52 -38.48 3.66 12.40
N VAL A 53 -38.71 2.64 11.56
CA VAL A 53 -37.94 2.44 10.33
C VAL A 53 -38.21 3.55 9.33
N THR A 54 -39.45 4.01 9.17
CA THR A 54 -39.79 5.14 8.30
C THR A 54 -39.22 6.46 8.82
N LEU A 55 -39.17 6.66 10.14
CA LEU A 55 -38.57 7.82 10.78
C LEU A 55 -37.04 7.78 10.69
N LEU A 56 -36.42 6.61 10.83
CA LEU A 56 -35.01 6.39 10.53
C LEU A 56 -34.72 6.70 9.07
N ILE A 57 -35.52 6.18 8.13
CA ILE A 57 -35.36 6.44 6.70
C ILE A 57 -35.56 7.94 6.39
N SER A 58 -36.53 8.62 7.02
CA SER A 58 -36.70 10.06 6.85
C SER A 58 -35.55 10.86 7.46
N HIS A 59 -34.97 10.40 8.58
CA HIS A 59 -33.80 11.06 9.17
C HIS A 59 -32.55 10.87 8.32
N LEU A 60 -32.33 9.66 7.79
CA LEU A 60 -31.29 9.36 6.81
C LEU A 60 -31.48 10.14 5.50
N SER A 61 -32.72 10.37 5.09
CA SER A 61 -33.07 11.20 3.92
C SER A 61 -32.89 12.71 4.17
N SER A 62 -33.01 13.17 5.41
CA SER A 62 -32.96 14.60 5.76
C SER A 62 -31.53 15.16 5.89
N SER A 63 -30.51 14.31 5.86
CA SER A 63 -29.12 14.70 6.11
C SER A 63 -28.15 14.28 5.01
N VAL A 64 -28.60 14.12 3.76
CA VAL A 64 -27.69 13.98 2.63
C VAL A 64 -27.09 15.35 2.35
N ALA A 65 -26.19 15.79 3.22
CA ALA A 65 -25.35 16.94 2.97
C ALA A 65 -24.45 16.58 1.80
N GLU A 66 -24.77 17.09 0.61
CA GLU A 66 -23.93 16.87 -0.55
C GLU A 66 -22.52 17.40 -0.24
N PRO A 67 -21.46 16.61 -0.50
CA PRO A 67 -20.11 17.04 -0.23
C PRO A 67 -19.81 18.26 -1.10
N HIS A 68 -19.44 19.37 -0.46
CA HIS A 68 -19.09 20.58 -1.18
C HIS A 68 -17.89 20.29 -2.11
N LEU A 69 -17.95 20.73 -3.38
CA LEU A 69 -16.93 20.45 -4.40
C LEU A 69 -15.51 20.83 -3.92
N SER A 70 -15.38 21.89 -3.12
CA SER A 70 -14.09 22.30 -2.55
C SER A 70 -13.48 21.24 -1.62
N SER A 71 -14.29 20.53 -0.83
CA SER A 71 -13.82 19.45 0.05
C SER A 71 -13.33 18.26 -0.75
N TYR A 72 -14.03 17.92 -1.85
CA TYR A 72 -13.61 16.87 -2.76
C TYR A 72 -12.33 17.22 -3.52
N LEU A 73 -12.22 18.47 -4.01
CA LEU A 73 -11.00 18.96 -4.64
C LEU A 73 -9.81 18.96 -3.67
N TYR A 74 -10.02 19.33 -2.40
CA TYR A 74 -8.99 19.23 -1.37
C TYR A 74 -8.54 17.77 -1.16
N PHE A 75 -9.49 16.84 -1.07
CA PHE A 75 -9.22 15.41 -0.92
C PHE A 75 -8.37 14.86 -2.07
N LEU A 76 -8.64 15.26 -3.32
CA LEU A 76 -7.90 14.76 -4.49
C LEU A 76 -6.39 15.02 -4.42
N PHE A 77 -5.99 16.12 -3.78
CA PHE A 77 -4.57 16.45 -3.56
C PHE A 77 -4.05 16.02 -2.19
N ALA A 78 -4.94 15.73 -1.23
CA ALA A 78 -4.54 15.32 0.11
C ALA A 78 -3.77 13.99 0.05
N PRO A 79 -2.72 13.80 0.87
CA PRO A 79 -1.93 12.57 0.87
C PRO A 79 -2.64 11.44 1.64
N THR A 80 -3.92 11.21 1.35
CA THR A 80 -4.75 10.15 1.92
C THR A 80 -5.71 9.62 0.86
N LEU A 81 -6.07 8.34 0.95
CA LEU A 81 -7.01 7.70 0.04
C LEU A 81 -8.40 7.52 0.64
N ILE A 82 -8.62 7.96 1.88
CA ILE A 82 -9.92 7.85 2.56
C ILE A 82 -10.57 9.23 2.58
N TYR A 83 -11.72 9.34 1.92
CA TYR A 83 -12.52 10.56 1.94
C TYR A 83 -13.15 10.79 3.33
N ARG A 84 -13.05 12.03 3.84
CA ARG A 84 -13.73 12.53 5.04
C ARG A 84 -14.14 13.97 4.80
N ASP A 85 -15.29 14.38 5.33
CA ASP A 85 -15.78 15.77 5.17
C ASP A 85 -14.91 16.79 5.90
N SER A 86 -14.22 16.38 6.96
CA SER A 86 -13.29 17.21 7.71
C SER A 86 -12.02 16.44 8.04
N TYR A 87 -10.87 17.03 7.71
CA TYR A 87 -9.55 16.52 8.07
C TYR A 87 -8.91 17.39 9.17
N PRO A 88 -8.06 16.82 10.03
CA PRO A 88 -7.25 17.63 10.95
C PRO A 88 -6.31 18.54 10.14
N ARG A 89 -6.33 19.84 10.43
CA ARG A 89 -5.52 20.85 9.70
C ARG A 89 -4.52 21.55 10.60
N ASN A 90 -3.33 21.78 10.07
CA ASN A 90 -2.30 22.57 10.75
C ASN A 90 -2.61 24.08 10.65
N PRO A 91 -2.20 24.89 11.63
CA PRO A 91 -2.51 26.33 11.65
C PRO A 91 -1.79 27.12 10.56
N CYS A 92 -0.54 26.76 10.23
CA CYS A 92 0.31 27.48 9.29
C CYS A 92 1.07 26.51 8.38
N VAL A 93 1.54 27.01 7.23
CA VAL A 93 2.45 26.30 6.32
C VAL A 93 3.88 26.75 6.60
N ARG A 94 4.78 25.80 6.86
CA ARG A 94 6.22 26.04 7.01
C ARG A 94 6.94 25.81 5.68
N TRP A 95 7.03 26.85 4.86
CA TRP A 95 7.65 26.78 3.53
C TRP A 95 9.10 26.30 3.53
N SER A 96 9.89 26.65 4.56
CA SER A 96 11.25 26.12 4.70
C SER A 96 11.28 24.59 4.81
N TYR A 97 10.33 24.00 5.53
CA TYR A 97 10.20 22.54 5.61
C TYR A 97 9.84 21.95 4.25
N VAL A 98 8.85 22.53 3.56
CA VAL A 98 8.44 22.11 2.20
C VAL A 98 9.63 22.10 1.24
N THR A 99 10.38 23.20 1.17
CA THR A 99 11.56 23.31 0.30
C THR A 99 12.62 22.27 0.65
N THR A 100 12.90 22.05 1.94
CA THR A 100 13.85 21.01 2.38
C THR A 100 13.39 19.62 1.95
N GLN A 101 12.11 19.28 2.12
CA GLN A 101 11.58 17.98 1.69
C GLN A 101 11.71 17.80 0.17
N PHE A 102 11.39 18.81 -0.65
CA PHE A 102 11.56 18.73 -2.10
C PHE A 102 13.02 18.60 -2.54
N LEU A 103 13.94 19.31 -1.89
CA LEU A 103 15.38 19.15 -2.14
C LEU A 103 15.87 17.74 -1.79
N GLN A 104 15.34 17.14 -0.71
CA GLN A 104 15.62 15.74 -0.37
C GLN A 104 15.08 14.77 -1.42
N VAL A 105 13.86 14.99 -1.94
CA VAL A 105 13.31 14.18 -3.06
C VAL A 105 14.25 14.25 -4.27
N LEU A 106 14.67 15.45 -4.67
CA LEU A 106 15.59 15.64 -5.78
C LEU A 106 16.93 14.92 -5.55
N GLY A 107 17.49 15.04 -4.35
CA GLY A 107 18.71 14.32 -3.95
C GLY A 107 18.55 12.80 -4.04
N CYS A 108 17.42 12.26 -3.58
CA CYS A 108 17.13 10.83 -3.69
C CYS A 108 16.95 10.36 -5.13
N LEU A 109 16.35 11.18 -6.01
CA LEU A 109 16.22 10.86 -7.44
C LEU A 109 17.60 10.76 -8.11
N PHE A 110 18.49 11.73 -7.86
CA PHE A 110 19.87 11.65 -8.36
C PHE A 110 20.61 10.45 -7.79
N TYR A 111 20.46 10.17 -6.50
CA TYR A 111 21.09 9.01 -5.88
C TYR A 111 20.60 7.70 -6.51
N ALA A 112 19.29 7.54 -6.72
CA ALA A 112 18.72 6.38 -7.38
C ALA A 112 19.27 6.23 -8.81
N TYR A 113 19.38 7.32 -9.57
CA TYR A 113 20.02 7.32 -10.88
C TYR A 113 21.47 6.80 -10.83
N TYR A 114 22.27 7.29 -9.87
CA TYR A 114 23.64 6.80 -9.68
C TYR A 114 23.70 5.31 -9.33
N VAL A 115 22.79 4.82 -8.48
CA VAL A 115 22.67 3.39 -8.14
C VAL A 115 22.39 2.57 -9.40
N PHE A 116 21.44 2.99 -10.24
CA PHE A 116 21.16 2.29 -11.50
C PHE A 116 22.37 2.26 -12.44
N VAL A 117 23.01 3.42 -12.67
CA VAL A 117 24.13 3.53 -13.60
C VAL A 117 25.36 2.76 -13.15
N ARG A 118 25.66 2.78 -11.84
CA ARG A 118 26.89 2.17 -11.31
C ARG A 118 26.74 0.71 -10.88
N LEU A 119 25.58 0.33 -10.35
CA LEU A 119 25.39 -1.02 -9.79
C LEU A 119 24.53 -1.90 -10.71
N CYS A 120 23.43 -1.39 -11.26
CA CYS A 120 22.51 -2.21 -12.05
C CYS A 120 23.01 -2.42 -13.49
N ILE A 121 23.31 -1.35 -14.23
CA ILE A 121 23.64 -1.43 -15.67
C ILE A 121 24.82 -2.38 -15.95
N PRO A 122 25.97 -2.29 -15.26
CA PRO A 122 27.12 -3.15 -15.57
C PRO A 122 26.85 -4.64 -15.33
N GLN A 123 26.05 -4.93 -14.28
CA GLN A 123 25.67 -6.28 -13.93
C GLN A 123 24.77 -6.91 -15.00
N PHE A 124 23.73 -6.21 -15.45
CA PHE A 124 22.78 -6.79 -16.40
C PHE A 124 23.27 -6.78 -17.85
N HIS A 125 24.09 -5.80 -18.23
CA HIS A 125 24.70 -5.76 -19.56
C HIS A 125 25.66 -6.93 -19.80
N SER A 126 26.40 -7.37 -18.78
CA SER A 126 27.40 -8.45 -18.89
C SER A 126 26.79 -9.86 -18.79
N VAL A 127 25.71 -10.03 -18.02
CA VAL A 127 25.10 -11.34 -17.73
C VAL A 127 24.18 -11.86 -18.85
N ASN A 128 23.76 -10.99 -19.77
CA ASN A 128 22.74 -11.35 -20.76
C ASN A 128 23.17 -12.38 -21.83
N MET A 129 24.45 -12.76 -21.85
CA MET A 129 24.99 -13.78 -22.76
C MET A 129 24.91 -15.22 -22.21
N GLN A 130 24.52 -15.41 -20.94
CA GLN A 130 24.49 -16.73 -20.28
C GLN A 130 23.19 -16.98 -19.49
N LEU A 131 22.05 -16.59 -20.07
CA LEU A 131 20.72 -16.58 -19.45
C LEU A 131 20.25 -17.93 -18.85
N PHE A 132 20.84 -19.06 -19.24
CA PHE A 132 20.38 -20.40 -18.86
C PHE A 132 21.25 -21.13 -17.82
N ASN A 133 22.28 -20.48 -17.26
CA ASN A 133 23.08 -21.09 -16.22
C ASN A 133 22.55 -20.72 -14.82
N LEU A 134 22.00 -21.70 -14.10
CA LEU A 134 21.49 -21.53 -12.73
C LEU A 134 22.53 -20.87 -11.80
N ARG A 135 23.81 -21.20 -11.96
CA ARG A 135 24.89 -20.61 -11.16
C ARG A 135 25.00 -19.11 -11.40
N VAL A 136 24.92 -18.68 -12.65
CA VAL A 136 24.98 -17.26 -13.04
C VAL A 136 23.75 -16.52 -12.54
N MET A 137 22.56 -17.13 -12.64
CA MET A 137 21.32 -16.55 -12.13
C MET A 137 21.37 -16.33 -10.61
N VAL A 138 21.83 -17.33 -9.84
CA VAL A 138 21.96 -17.19 -8.37
C VAL A 138 22.97 -16.11 -8.01
N LEU A 139 24.12 -16.05 -8.70
CA LEU A 139 25.11 -14.98 -8.49
C LEU A 139 24.55 -13.60 -8.86
N CYS A 140 23.75 -13.51 -9.93
CA CYS A 140 23.09 -12.27 -10.33
C CYS A 140 22.10 -11.81 -9.26
N ILE A 141 21.24 -12.70 -8.76
CA ILE A 141 20.32 -12.39 -7.65
C ILE A 141 21.10 -11.90 -6.43
N PHE A 142 22.18 -12.60 -6.04
CA PHE A 142 22.99 -12.20 -4.90
C PHE A 142 23.61 -10.80 -5.07
N ASN A 143 24.18 -10.50 -6.23
CA ASN A 143 24.73 -9.18 -6.53
C ASN A 143 23.65 -8.08 -6.59
N SER A 144 22.41 -8.44 -6.93
CA SER A 144 21.27 -7.51 -6.95
C SER A 144 20.69 -7.18 -5.56
N ILE A 145 21.11 -7.88 -4.49
CA ILE A 145 20.62 -7.62 -3.13
C ILE A 145 20.93 -6.18 -2.68
N LEU A 146 22.19 -5.77 -2.83
CA LEU A 146 22.64 -4.44 -2.42
C LEU A 146 21.92 -3.30 -3.19
N PRO A 147 21.93 -3.26 -4.55
CA PRO A 147 21.21 -2.22 -5.27
C PRO A 147 19.70 -2.27 -5.02
N GLY A 148 19.10 -3.47 -4.89
CA GLY A 148 17.69 -3.61 -4.56
C GLY A 148 17.33 -3.02 -3.20
N ALA A 149 18.15 -3.27 -2.17
CA ALA A 149 17.97 -2.70 -0.85
C ALA A 149 18.12 -1.17 -0.85
N LEU A 150 19.13 -0.63 -1.55
CA LEU A 150 19.33 0.81 -1.67
C LEU A 150 18.14 1.50 -2.37
N ILE A 151 17.65 0.91 -3.47
CA ILE A 151 16.48 1.42 -4.20
C ILE A 151 15.24 1.39 -3.30
N LEU A 152 15.02 0.32 -2.53
CA LEU A 152 13.91 0.23 -1.58
C LEU A 152 13.93 1.39 -0.57
N PHE A 153 15.06 1.60 0.10
CA PHE A 153 15.18 2.65 1.12
C PHE A 153 15.04 4.05 0.51
N LEU A 154 15.64 4.29 -0.66
CA LEU A 154 15.52 5.57 -1.36
C LEU A 154 14.10 5.84 -1.81
N ALA A 155 13.42 4.86 -2.41
CA ALA A 155 12.04 5.01 -2.87
C ALA A 155 11.09 5.23 -1.68
N PHE A 156 11.27 4.47 -0.60
CA PHE A 156 10.50 4.65 0.64
C PHE A 156 10.68 6.06 1.20
N PHE A 157 11.92 6.50 1.39
CA PHE A 157 12.21 7.81 1.96
C PHE A 157 11.76 8.95 1.04
N ALA A 158 12.09 8.89 -0.25
CA ALA A 158 11.73 9.93 -1.20
C ALA A 158 10.21 10.09 -1.32
N PHE A 159 9.47 8.98 -1.47
CA PHE A 159 8.03 9.03 -1.69
C PHE A 159 7.24 9.13 -0.38
N LEU A 160 7.31 8.11 0.49
CA LEU A 160 6.44 8.06 1.67
C LEU A 160 6.82 9.10 2.72
N HIS A 161 8.11 9.41 2.88
CA HIS A 161 8.54 10.43 3.82
C HIS A 161 8.55 11.82 3.19
N CYS A 162 9.42 12.08 2.21
CA CYS A 162 9.65 13.44 1.73
C CYS A 162 8.48 13.98 0.91
N TRP A 163 8.04 13.26 -0.12
CA TRP A 163 6.97 13.70 -1.01
C TRP A 163 5.64 13.86 -0.28
N LEU A 164 5.15 12.83 0.42
CA LEU A 164 3.87 12.93 1.13
C LEU A 164 3.89 14.02 2.23
N ASN A 165 4.99 14.19 2.97
CA ASN A 165 5.07 15.28 3.96
C ASN A 165 5.16 16.67 3.32
N ALA A 166 5.80 16.82 2.15
CA ALA A 166 5.81 18.07 1.43
C ALA A 166 4.39 18.48 1.03
N PHE A 167 3.63 17.56 0.43
CA PHE A 167 2.22 17.80 0.09
C PHE A 167 1.34 18.01 1.32
N ALA A 168 1.56 17.24 2.39
CA ALA A 168 0.83 17.42 3.65
C ALA A 168 1.06 18.81 4.26
N GLU A 169 2.28 19.32 4.24
CA GLU A 169 2.59 20.66 4.74
C GLU A 169 1.99 21.75 3.85
N MET A 170 2.12 21.64 2.52
CA MET A 170 1.53 22.59 1.57
C MET A 170 0.01 22.70 1.72
N LEU A 171 -0.68 21.56 1.89
CA LEU A 171 -2.13 21.49 2.04
C LEU A 171 -2.62 21.71 3.47
N ARG A 172 -1.71 21.95 4.42
CA ARG A 172 -1.99 22.04 5.86
C ARG A 172 -2.67 20.79 6.40
N PHE A 173 -2.39 19.62 5.84
CA PHE A 173 -2.87 18.33 6.31
C PHE A 173 -2.11 17.92 7.60
N GLY A 174 -2.88 17.67 8.66
CA GLY A 174 -2.37 17.39 10.00
C GLY A 174 -2.09 15.92 10.27
N ASP A 175 -2.76 15.00 9.59
CA ASP A 175 -2.56 13.56 9.77
C ASP A 175 -1.37 13.08 8.92
N ARG A 176 -0.21 12.87 9.54
CA ARG A 176 1.04 12.59 8.83
C ARG A 176 1.59 11.20 9.06
N MET A 177 0.77 10.31 9.61
CA MET A 177 1.16 8.92 9.86
C MET A 177 1.05 8.06 8.59
N PHE A 178 1.84 8.39 7.57
CA PHE A 178 1.85 7.65 6.30
C PHE A 178 2.50 6.27 6.39
N TYR A 179 3.33 6.06 7.41
CA TYR A 179 4.01 4.82 7.73
C TYR A 179 4.27 4.75 9.24
N ARG A 180 4.53 3.55 9.76
CA ARG A 180 4.98 3.30 11.14
C ARG A 180 6.37 2.64 11.11
N ASP A 181 6.86 2.20 12.26
CA ASP A 181 8.16 1.55 12.45
C ASP A 181 8.22 0.14 11.84
N TRP A 182 7.98 0.05 10.53
CA TRP A 182 7.91 -1.20 9.78
C TRP A 182 9.22 -2.01 9.85
N TRP A 183 10.35 -1.35 10.06
CA TRP A 183 11.67 -1.97 10.22
C TRP A 183 11.77 -2.85 11.47
N ASN A 184 10.95 -2.60 12.49
CA ASN A 184 10.86 -3.41 13.72
C ASN A 184 9.89 -4.58 13.59
N SER A 185 9.29 -4.80 12.41
CA SER A 185 8.28 -5.84 12.23
C SER A 185 8.87 -7.24 12.40
N THR A 186 8.25 -8.06 13.25
CA THR A 186 8.58 -9.48 13.42
C THR A 186 7.67 -10.41 12.61
N SER A 187 6.58 -9.88 12.04
CA SER A 187 5.65 -10.61 11.17
C SER A 187 5.45 -9.88 9.85
N PHE A 188 5.18 -10.62 8.78
CA PHE A 188 4.78 -10.03 7.50
C PHE A 188 3.44 -9.31 7.61
N ALA A 189 2.53 -9.80 8.45
CA ALA A 189 1.26 -9.14 8.71
C ALA A 189 1.46 -7.74 9.32
N ASN A 190 2.39 -7.57 10.27
CA ASN A 190 2.72 -6.25 10.80
C ASN A 190 3.44 -5.38 9.76
N TYR A 191 4.35 -5.95 8.98
CA TYR A 191 5.03 -5.24 7.90
C TYR A 191 4.04 -4.62 6.90
N TYR A 192 3.08 -5.39 6.40
CA TYR A 192 2.08 -4.89 5.43
C TYR A 192 1.18 -3.78 6.00
N ARG A 193 0.90 -3.78 7.31
CA ARG A 193 0.10 -2.74 7.98
C ARG A 193 0.86 -1.44 8.20
N THR A 194 2.18 -1.53 8.33
CA THR A 194 3.03 -0.43 8.83
C THR A 194 3.86 0.24 7.73
N TRP A 195 4.16 -0.47 6.64
CA TRP A 195 4.99 0.03 5.54
C TRP A 195 4.37 1.24 4.83
N ASN A 196 3.14 1.10 4.33
CA ASN A 196 2.39 2.15 3.65
C ASN A 196 0.97 2.19 4.19
N VAL A 197 0.79 2.95 5.27
CA VAL A 197 -0.49 3.06 5.98
C VAL A 197 -1.57 3.64 5.07
N VAL A 198 -1.23 4.54 4.16
CA VAL A 198 -2.19 5.18 3.25
C VAL A 198 -2.89 4.16 2.35
N VAL A 199 -2.12 3.30 1.70
CA VAL A 199 -2.66 2.23 0.82
C VAL A 199 -3.27 1.11 1.64
N HIS A 200 -2.64 0.75 2.77
CA HIS A 200 -3.16 -0.27 3.66
C HIS A 200 -4.56 0.10 4.19
N ASP A 201 -4.75 1.33 4.66
CA ASP A 201 -6.03 1.77 5.22
C ASP A 201 -7.13 1.82 4.16
N TRP A 202 -6.79 2.17 2.92
CA TRP A 202 -7.71 2.09 1.79
C TRP A 202 -8.15 0.64 1.50
N LEU A 203 -7.18 -0.27 1.37
CA LEU A 203 -7.44 -1.71 1.16
C LEU A 203 -8.26 -2.29 2.32
N TYR A 204 -7.92 -1.94 3.56
CA TYR A 204 -8.63 -2.40 4.74
C TYR A 204 -10.08 -1.88 4.79
N SER A 205 -10.27 -0.58 4.53
CA SER A 205 -11.55 0.08 4.71
C SER A 205 -12.56 -0.23 3.62
N TYR A 206 -12.12 -0.29 2.36
CA TYR A 206 -13.01 -0.41 1.20
C TYR A 206 -13.00 -1.80 0.56
N VAL A 207 -11.92 -2.58 0.71
CA VAL A 207 -11.87 -3.94 0.15
C VAL A 207 -12.14 -4.97 1.23
N TYR A 208 -11.32 -5.01 2.28
CA TYR A 208 -11.41 -6.04 3.33
C TYR A 208 -12.71 -5.94 4.13
N ARG A 209 -13.02 -4.76 4.67
CA ARG A 209 -14.19 -4.56 5.55
C ARG A 209 -15.50 -4.74 4.80
N ASP A 210 -15.59 -4.21 3.58
CA ASP A 210 -16.80 -4.29 2.77
C ASP A 210 -17.04 -5.73 2.29
N PHE A 211 -15.98 -6.45 1.88
CA PHE A 211 -16.07 -7.88 1.58
C PHE A 211 -16.51 -8.70 2.81
N LEU A 212 -15.97 -8.40 4.00
CA LEU A 212 -16.41 -9.04 5.24
C LEU A 212 -17.87 -8.72 5.57
N TRP A 213 -18.34 -7.51 5.30
CA TRP A 213 -19.73 -7.12 5.51
C TRP A 213 -20.66 -7.89 4.55
N LEU A 214 -20.30 -7.97 3.26
CA LEU A 214 -21.03 -8.74 2.25
C LEU A 214 -21.10 -10.24 2.60
N THR A 215 -20.02 -10.80 3.14
CA THR A 215 -19.95 -12.22 3.53
C THR A 215 -20.42 -12.51 4.96
N GLN A 216 -21.07 -11.53 5.63
CA GLN A 216 -21.56 -11.66 7.02
C GLN A 216 -20.48 -12.15 8.00
N LYS A 217 -19.24 -11.69 7.80
CA LYS A 217 -18.04 -12.00 8.60
C LYS A 217 -17.64 -13.48 8.65
N ARG A 218 -18.19 -14.33 7.78
CA ARG A 218 -17.92 -15.78 7.78
C ARG A 218 -16.56 -16.14 7.19
N PHE A 219 -16.08 -15.42 6.17
CA PHE A 219 -14.91 -15.83 5.38
C PHE A 219 -13.71 -14.87 5.50
N ARG A 220 -13.05 -14.85 6.67
CA ARG A 220 -11.89 -13.96 6.91
C ARG A 220 -10.67 -14.29 6.05
N ALA A 221 -10.35 -15.57 5.87
CA ALA A 221 -9.22 -16.00 5.05
C ALA A 221 -9.44 -15.65 3.57
N THR A 222 -10.66 -15.84 3.06
CA THR A 222 -11.03 -15.43 1.70
C THR A 222 -10.95 -13.92 1.54
N ALA A 223 -11.41 -13.14 2.53
CA ALA A 223 -11.29 -11.69 2.50
C ALA A 223 -9.83 -11.23 2.40
N MET A 224 -8.92 -11.86 3.15
CA MET A 224 -7.48 -11.61 3.04
C MET A 224 -6.97 -11.97 1.64
N PHE A 225 -7.31 -13.16 1.13
CA PHE A 225 -6.91 -13.58 -0.22
C PHE A 225 -7.37 -12.58 -1.30
N VAL A 226 -8.59 -12.07 -1.22
CA VAL A 226 -9.09 -11.03 -2.14
C VAL A 226 -8.27 -9.76 -2.06
N VAL A 227 -7.96 -9.27 -0.87
CA VAL A 227 -7.14 -8.05 -0.69
C VAL A 227 -5.73 -8.22 -1.27
N PHE A 228 -5.09 -9.36 -0.99
CA PHE A 228 -3.77 -9.68 -1.56
C PHE A 228 -3.83 -9.78 -3.08
N THR A 229 -4.87 -10.41 -3.63
CA THR A 229 -5.06 -10.54 -5.07
C THR A 229 -5.24 -9.18 -5.74
N VAL A 230 -6.12 -8.33 -5.20
CA VAL A 230 -6.35 -6.96 -5.72
C VAL A 230 -5.04 -6.16 -5.69
N SER A 231 -4.32 -6.21 -4.57
CA SER A 231 -3.03 -5.53 -4.44
C SER A 231 -2.02 -6.05 -5.49
N ALA A 232 -1.85 -7.37 -5.61
CA ALA A 232 -0.90 -7.98 -6.54
C ALA A 232 -1.22 -7.64 -8.01
N VAL A 233 -2.49 -7.68 -8.40
CA VAL A 233 -2.93 -7.31 -9.76
C VAL A 233 -2.63 -5.85 -10.07
N VAL A 234 -2.92 -4.93 -9.14
CA VAL A 234 -2.65 -3.49 -9.36
C VAL A 234 -1.16 -3.23 -9.48
N HIS A 235 -0.31 -3.86 -8.67
CA HIS A 235 1.13 -3.67 -8.81
C HIS A 235 1.66 -4.24 -10.13
N GLU A 236 1.21 -5.43 -10.54
CA GLU A 236 1.57 -6.01 -11.83
C GLU A 236 1.11 -5.14 -13.00
N TYR A 237 -0.11 -4.60 -12.93
CA TYR A 237 -0.63 -3.67 -13.92
C TYR A 237 0.26 -2.43 -14.09
N VAL A 238 0.67 -1.81 -12.98
CA VAL A 238 1.56 -0.64 -13.02
C VAL A 238 2.90 -1.02 -13.66
N LEU A 239 3.50 -2.15 -13.28
CA LEU A 239 4.75 -2.60 -13.88
C LEU A 239 4.61 -2.91 -15.37
N ALA A 240 3.53 -3.59 -15.77
CA ALA A 240 3.29 -3.96 -17.16
C ALA A 240 3.11 -2.72 -18.05
N VAL A 241 2.41 -1.69 -17.57
CA VAL A 241 2.26 -0.42 -18.29
C VAL A 241 3.58 0.34 -18.35
N CYS A 242 4.35 0.39 -17.26
CA CYS A 242 5.63 1.12 -17.21
C CYS A 242 6.72 0.47 -18.08
N PHE A 243 6.79 -0.86 -18.11
CA PHE A 243 7.80 -1.59 -18.89
C PHE A 243 7.33 -1.92 -20.32
N GLY A 244 6.03 -1.89 -20.61
CA GLY A 244 5.49 -2.22 -21.92
C GLY A 244 5.43 -3.72 -22.23
N PHE A 245 5.60 -4.59 -21.22
CA PHE A 245 5.49 -6.04 -21.35
C PHE A 245 4.86 -6.66 -20.10
N PHE A 246 4.29 -7.86 -20.25
CA PHE A 246 3.69 -8.59 -19.12
C PHE A 246 4.63 -9.68 -18.61
N TYR A 247 5.10 -9.56 -17.36
CA TYR A 247 5.96 -10.56 -16.74
C TYR A 247 5.61 -10.74 -15.25
N PRO A 248 4.67 -11.66 -14.92
CA PRO A 248 3.97 -11.71 -13.64
C PRO A 248 4.77 -12.28 -12.46
N VAL A 249 6.06 -11.97 -12.38
CA VAL A 249 6.94 -12.38 -11.28
C VAL A 249 6.51 -11.72 -9.97
N LEU A 250 6.17 -10.43 -10.00
CA LEU A 250 5.70 -9.73 -8.80
C LEU A 250 4.41 -10.34 -8.28
N PHE A 251 3.43 -10.57 -9.18
CA PHE A 251 2.18 -11.23 -8.84
C PHE A 251 2.42 -12.58 -8.14
N CYS A 252 3.24 -13.46 -8.74
CA CYS A 252 3.58 -14.75 -8.17
C CYS A 252 4.30 -14.62 -6.81
N LEU A 253 5.21 -13.65 -6.68
CA LEU A 253 5.95 -13.44 -5.44
C LEU A 253 5.04 -13.00 -4.29
N PHE A 254 4.12 -12.07 -4.55
CA PHE A 254 3.13 -11.63 -3.57
C PHE A 254 2.12 -12.72 -3.21
N MET A 255 1.59 -13.44 -4.21
CA MET A 255 0.56 -14.46 -3.97
C MET A 255 1.10 -15.72 -3.33
N CYS A 256 2.27 -16.22 -3.76
CA CYS A 256 2.85 -17.43 -3.19
C CYS A 256 3.57 -17.12 -1.88
N PHE A 257 4.62 -16.30 -1.93
CA PHE A 257 5.46 -16.04 -0.77
C PHE A 257 4.79 -15.08 0.21
N GLY A 258 4.14 -14.02 -0.26
CA GLY A 258 3.44 -13.06 0.61
C GLY A 258 2.32 -13.72 1.43
N MET A 259 1.46 -14.54 0.80
CA MET A 259 0.42 -15.28 1.54
C MET A 259 1.00 -16.36 2.45
N MET A 260 1.95 -17.16 1.95
CA MET A 260 2.60 -18.19 2.76
C MET A 260 3.24 -17.58 4.01
N PHE A 261 3.99 -16.49 3.86
CA PHE A 261 4.62 -15.81 5.00
C PHE A 261 3.60 -15.14 5.91
N ASN A 262 2.49 -14.61 5.39
CA ASN A 262 1.43 -14.04 6.23
C ASN A 262 0.85 -15.09 7.20
N PHE A 263 0.63 -16.33 6.75
CA PHE A 263 0.11 -17.41 7.59
C PHE A 263 1.18 -18.06 8.48
N ILE A 264 2.39 -18.29 7.97
CA ILE A 264 3.48 -18.96 8.72
C ILE A 264 4.08 -18.03 9.78
N LEU A 265 4.31 -16.77 9.44
CA LEU A 265 4.91 -15.75 10.30
C LEU A 265 3.83 -14.91 10.97
N HIS A 266 2.94 -15.59 11.69
CA HIS A 266 1.84 -14.94 12.40
C HIS A 266 2.34 -14.05 13.57
N ASP A 267 1.56 -13.03 13.91
CA ASP A 267 1.78 -12.02 14.97
C ASP A 267 2.09 -12.57 16.39
N ARG A 268 2.03 -13.89 16.61
CA ARG A 268 2.41 -14.50 17.89
C ARG A 268 3.93 -14.68 18.04
N ARG A 269 4.69 -14.46 16.97
CA ARG A 269 6.14 -14.60 16.91
C ARG A 269 6.80 -13.23 17.10
N THR A 270 7.26 -12.95 18.31
CA THR A 270 7.78 -11.62 18.72
C THR A 270 9.30 -11.57 18.90
N GLY A 271 10.00 -12.71 18.75
CA GLY A 271 11.47 -12.75 18.89
C GLY A 271 12.23 -12.05 17.76
N ALA A 272 13.43 -11.55 18.07
CA ALA A 272 14.30 -10.84 17.11
C ALA A 272 14.69 -11.68 15.87
N VAL A 273 14.76 -13.00 16.00
CA VAL A 273 15.00 -13.93 14.88
C VAL A 273 13.97 -13.74 13.77
N TRP A 274 12.72 -13.45 14.12
CA TRP A 274 11.67 -13.26 13.13
C TRP A 274 11.84 -11.95 12.35
N ASN A 275 12.37 -10.91 12.98
CA ASN A 275 12.74 -9.68 12.27
C ASN A 275 13.87 -9.94 11.25
N ILE A 276 14.89 -10.74 11.61
CA ILE A 276 15.95 -11.15 10.68
C ILE A 276 15.38 -11.92 9.48
N ILE A 277 14.42 -12.83 9.72
CA ILE A 277 13.76 -13.59 8.65
C ILE A 277 12.96 -12.66 7.74
N VAL A 278 12.22 -11.69 8.29
CA VAL A 278 11.47 -10.69 7.50
C VAL A 278 12.42 -9.88 6.61
N TRP A 279 13.53 -9.37 7.17
CA TRP A 279 14.54 -8.63 6.40
C TRP A 279 15.18 -9.47 5.31
N THR A 280 15.55 -10.71 5.63
CA THR A 280 16.16 -11.65 4.67
C THR A 280 15.22 -11.91 3.50
N ALA A 281 13.95 -12.18 3.79
CA ALA A 281 12.94 -12.42 2.76
C ALA A 281 12.63 -11.15 1.94
N LEU A 282 12.62 -9.96 2.57
CA LEU A 282 12.42 -8.69 1.88
C LEU A 282 13.56 -8.39 0.90
N PHE A 283 14.81 -8.51 1.35
CA PHE A 283 15.98 -8.28 0.49
C PHE A 283 16.10 -9.30 -0.62
N LEU A 284 15.87 -10.59 -0.33
CA LEU A 284 15.86 -11.62 -1.35
C LEU A 284 14.75 -11.40 -2.37
N GLY A 285 13.54 -11.07 -1.93
CA GLY A 285 12.42 -10.80 -2.81
C GLY A 285 12.69 -9.63 -3.76
N LEU A 286 13.22 -8.52 -3.23
CA LEU A 286 13.59 -7.36 -4.05
C LEU A 286 14.72 -7.67 -5.03
N ALA A 287 15.71 -8.46 -4.61
CA ALA A 287 16.80 -8.87 -5.48
C ALA A 287 16.33 -9.73 -6.65
N VAL A 288 15.42 -10.68 -6.38
CA VAL A 288 14.79 -11.52 -7.41
C VAL A 288 14.00 -10.65 -8.38
N LEU A 289 13.20 -9.71 -7.89
CA LEU A 289 12.42 -8.79 -8.74
C LEU A 289 13.33 -7.94 -9.62
N LEU A 290 14.31 -7.26 -9.02
CA LEU A 290 15.24 -6.40 -9.74
C LEU A 290 16.00 -7.19 -10.82
N CYS A 291 16.44 -8.41 -10.49
CA CYS A 291 17.17 -9.28 -11.42
C CYS A 291 16.28 -9.71 -12.59
N LEU A 292 15.12 -10.32 -12.30
CA LEU A 292 14.26 -10.92 -13.32
C LEU A 292 13.62 -9.86 -14.24
N TYR A 293 13.14 -8.74 -13.70
CA TYR A 293 12.61 -7.65 -14.55
C TYR A 293 13.70 -6.98 -15.39
N SER A 294 14.91 -6.79 -14.85
CA SER A 294 16.02 -6.22 -15.63
C SER A 294 16.44 -7.17 -16.75
N GLN A 295 16.55 -8.48 -16.47
CA GLN A 295 16.87 -9.47 -17.48
C GLN A 295 15.83 -9.49 -18.60
N GLU A 296 14.54 -9.48 -18.27
CA GLU A 296 13.47 -9.42 -19.27
C GLU A 296 13.57 -8.13 -20.11
N TRP A 297 13.74 -6.98 -19.47
CA TRP A 297 13.90 -5.69 -20.16
C TRP A 297 15.07 -5.70 -21.15
N TYR A 298 16.24 -6.19 -20.73
CA TYR A 298 17.39 -6.29 -21.62
C TYR A 298 17.14 -7.34 -22.73
N ALA A 299 16.56 -8.50 -22.43
CA ALA A 299 16.22 -9.50 -23.43
C ALA A 299 15.31 -8.95 -24.53
N GLN A 300 14.32 -8.13 -24.18
CA GLN A 300 13.48 -7.45 -25.18
C GLN A 300 14.26 -6.44 -26.02
N LYS A 301 15.22 -5.72 -25.43
CA LYS A 301 16.05 -4.77 -26.16
C LYS A 301 17.00 -5.43 -27.18
N TYR A 302 17.54 -6.60 -26.88
CA TYR A 302 18.44 -7.32 -27.80
C TYR A 302 17.71 -8.20 -28.82
N CYS A 303 16.51 -8.68 -28.49
CA CYS A 303 15.68 -9.51 -29.37
C CYS A 303 14.29 -8.86 -29.61
N PRO A 304 14.23 -7.70 -30.32
CA PRO A 304 12.97 -7.01 -30.58
C PRO A 304 12.00 -7.88 -31.40
N LEU A 305 10.70 -7.67 -31.20
CA LEU A 305 9.64 -8.27 -32.00
C LEU A 305 9.33 -7.34 -33.18
N GLU A 306 9.40 -7.84 -34.41
CA GLU A 306 9.10 -7.06 -35.62
C GLU A 306 7.58 -6.86 -35.81
N GLU A 307 6.76 -7.86 -35.45
CA GLU A 307 5.29 -7.77 -35.41
C GLU A 307 4.73 -8.41 -34.12
N PRO A 308 4.51 -7.65 -33.03
CA PRO A 308 4.06 -8.22 -31.78
C PRO A 308 2.58 -8.63 -31.85
N SER A 309 2.30 -9.94 -31.76
CA SER A 309 0.95 -10.40 -31.44
C SER A 309 0.66 -10.23 -29.94
N PHE A 310 -0.63 -10.17 -29.54
CA PHE A 310 -1.00 -10.10 -28.13
C PHE A 310 -0.44 -11.26 -27.31
N VAL A 311 -0.31 -12.44 -27.93
CA VAL A 311 0.26 -13.64 -27.29
C VAL A 311 1.77 -13.49 -27.06
N ASP A 312 2.46 -12.80 -27.97
CA ASP A 312 3.90 -12.55 -27.82
C ASP A 312 4.20 -11.55 -26.69
N LEU A 313 3.26 -10.66 -26.37
CA LEU A 313 3.38 -9.73 -25.24
C LEU A 313 3.25 -10.42 -23.88
N LEU A 314 2.56 -11.57 -23.84
CA LEU A 314 2.37 -12.39 -22.64
C LEU A 314 3.49 -13.42 -22.44
N LYS A 315 4.33 -13.65 -23.45
CA LYS A 315 5.37 -14.67 -23.42
C LYS A 315 6.72 -14.05 -23.04
N PRO A 316 7.34 -14.42 -21.91
CA PRO A 316 8.62 -13.87 -21.50
C PRO A 316 9.72 -14.16 -22.53
N ARG A 317 10.47 -13.13 -22.90
CA ARG A 317 11.54 -13.18 -23.90
C ARG A 317 12.83 -13.72 -23.30
N SER A 318 13.06 -13.51 -22.02
CA SER A 318 14.18 -14.08 -21.26
C SER A 318 14.31 -15.60 -21.42
N TRP A 319 13.22 -16.32 -21.68
CA TRP A 319 13.23 -17.78 -21.86
C TRP A 319 13.31 -18.24 -23.32
N THR A 320 13.13 -17.34 -24.28
CA THR A 320 13.05 -17.68 -25.72
C THR A 320 14.14 -17.04 -26.57
N CYS A 321 14.70 -15.92 -26.15
CA CYS A 321 15.81 -15.26 -26.81
C CYS A 321 17.10 -16.04 -26.51
N SER A 322 17.45 -16.99 -27.39
CA SER A 322 18.83 -17.43 -27.53
C SER A 322 19.56 -16.37 -28.35
N VAL A 323 20.40 -15.55 -27.72
CA VAL A 323 21.29 -14.65 -28.45
C VAL A 323 22.21 -15.52 -29.31
N ARG A 324 21.84 -15.73 -30.58
CA ARG A 324 22.71 -16.38 -31.55
C ARG A 324 23.89 -15.44 -31.73
N SER A 325 25.09 -15.89 -31.35
CA SER A 325 26.35 -15.19 -31.60
C SER A 325 26.39 -14.70 -33.05
N SER A 326 26.07 -13.43 -33.27
CA SER A 326 26.02 -12.79 -34.59
C SER A 326 26.85 -11.50 -34.61
N ARG A 327 27.86 -11.43 -33.72
CA ARG A 327 28.92 -10.41 -33.77
C ARG A 327 30.34 -10.98 -33.90
N ALA A 328 30.48 -12.26 -34.27
CA ALA A 328 31.79 -12.89 -34.53
C ALA A 328 32.10 -13.08 -36.03
N ALA A 329 31.32 -12.48 -36.94
CA ALA A 329 31.50 -12.65 -38.40
C ALA A 329 31.36 -11.33 -39.20
N GLY A 330 31.67 -10.19 -38.59
CA GLY A 330 31.54 -8.87 -39.23
C GLY A 330 32.83 -8.06 -39.35
N ASP A 331 33.85 -8.38 -38.55
CA ASP A 331 35.14 -7.71 -38.59
C ASP A 331 36.24 -8.76 -38.82
N ALA A 332 36.37 -9.21 -40.07
CA ALA A 332 37.52 -9.92 -40.60
C ALA A 332 37.77 -9.46 -42.05
#